data_AF-A0A1C6DKZ3-F1
#
_entry.id   AF-A0A1C6DKZ3-F1
#
_cell.length_a   1.000
_cell.length_b   1.000
_cell.length_c   1.000
_cell.angle_alpha   90.00
_cell.angle_beta   90.00
_cell.angle_gamma   90.00
#
_symmetry.space_group_name_H-M   'P 1'
#
loop_
_entity.id
_entity.type
_entity.pdbx_description
1 polymer ?
#
loop_
_entity_poly.entity_id
_entity_poly.type
_entity_poly.pdbx_seq_one_letter_code
_entity_poly.pdbx_strand_id
1 'polypeptide(L)'
;MNLNFRVVKLNEESRTFNRLKSVYDRISKPRDKFTNEFIIVGEEDENYKALQLNETGLNLIGDFKLDFISLTIPKKDFWWDGTLYTVFDIPKERLNVDLIDNIIRLNS
;
A
#
# COMPACT_ATOMS: atom_id res chain seq x y z
N MET A 1 3.97 -16.15 4.52
CA MET A 1 2.58 -16.30 5.01
C MET A 1 1.68 -15.63 3.99
N ASN A 2 0.68 -16.35 3.48
CA ASN A 2 -0.29 -15.77 2.55
C ASN A 2 -1.26 -14.84 3.30
N LEU A 3 -1.35 -13.59 2.83
CA LEU A 3 -2.27 -12.58 3.33
C LEU A 3 -3.07 -11.99 2.17
N ASN A 4 -4.37 -11.81 2.39
CA ASN A 4 -5.29 -11.21 1.43
C ASN A 4 -5.37 -9.71 1.66
N PHE A 5 -5.31 -8.93 0.57
CA PHE A 5 -5.42 -7.49 0.61
C PHE A 5 -6.49 -7.01 -0.37
N ARG A 6 -7.34 -6.10 0.09
CA ARG A 6 -8.10 -5.18 -0.74
C ARG A 6 -7.11 -4.27 -1.45
N VAL A 7 -7.29 -4.14 -2.76
CA VAL A 7 -6.52 -3.17 -3.54
C VAL A 7 -7.33 -1.90 -3.64
N VAL A 8 -6.82 -0.84 -3.04
CA VAL A 8 -7.44 0.49 -3.04
C VAL A 8 -6.69 1.42 -4.00
N LYS A 9 -7.36 2.48 -4.41
CA LYS A 9 -6.80 3.49 -5.32
C LYS A 9 -6.92 4.87 -4.67
N LEU A 10 -6.00 5.77 -5.00
CA LEU A 10 -6.15 7.17 -4.60
C LEU A 10 -7.11 7.87 -5.55
N ASN A 11 -7.86 8.85 -5.04
CA ASN A 11 -8.57 9.80 -5.88
C ASN A 11 -7.53 10.59 -6.68
N GLU A 12 -7.65 10.61 -8.00
CA GLU A 12 -6.70 11.26 -8.90
C GLU A 12 -6.71 12.79 -8.75
N GLU A 13 -7.79 13.35 -8.22
CA GLU A 13 -7.89 14.77 -7.87
C GLU A 13 -7.25 15.08 -6.51
N SER A 14 -6.91 14.06 -5.71
CA SER A 14 -6.32 14.27 -4.38
C SER A 14 -4.94 14.91 -4.47
N ARG A 15 -4.63 15.74 -3.47
CA ARG A 15 -3.29 16.34 -3.34
C ARG A 15 -2.21 15.26 -3.19
N THR A 16 -2.52 14.16 -2.52
CA THR A 16 -1.60 13.04 -2.30
C THR A 16 -1.24 12.36 -3.62
N PHE A 17 -2.22 12.02 -4.45
CA PHE A 17 -1.99 11.42 -5.76
C PHE A 17 -1.11 12.31 -6.64
N ASN A 18 -1.48 13.59 -6.77
CA ASN A 18 -0.74 14.54 -7.59
C ASN A 18 0.71 14.71 -7.13
N ARG A 19 0.96 14.68 -5.81
CA ARG A 19 2.31 14.72 -5.25
C ARG A 19 3.11 13.47 -5.58
N LEU A 20 2.55 12.28 -5.38
CA LEU A 20 3.22 11.01 -5.67
C LEU A 20 3.54 10.90 -7.17
N LYS A 21 2.58 11.23 -8.02
CA LYS A 21 2.75 11.26 -9.47
C LYS A 21 3.83 12.23 -9.90
N SER A 22 3.84 13.46 -9.36
CA SER A 22 4.87 14.45 -9.66
C SER A 22 6.27 14.02 -9.21
N VAL A 23 6.40 13.35 -8.06
CA VAL A 23 7.69 12.82 -7.60
C VAL A 23 8.17 11.72 -8.55
N TYR A 24 7.28 10.81 -8.93
CA TYR A 24 7.59 9.74 -9.86
C TYR A 24 8.01 10.27 -11.24
N ASP A 25 7.31 11.26 -11.79
CA ASP A 25 7.59 11.80 -13.13
C ASP A 25 8.95 12.53 -13.22
N ARG A 26 9.56 12.88 -12.07
CA ARG A 26 10.92 13.45 -11.99
C ARG A 26 12.02 12.39 -12.03
N ILE A 27 11.69 11.10 -11.91
CA ILE A 27 12.66 10.02 -11.97
C ILE A 27 13.04 9.83 -13.44
N SER A 28 14.32 10.08 -13.79
CA SER A 28 14.78 10.06 -15.19
C SER A 28 14.68 8.69 -15.86
N LYS A 29 14.81 7.59 -15.09
CA LYS A 29 14.70 6.20 -15.55
C LYS A 29 14.05 5.34 -14.47
N PRO A 30 12.73 5.42 -14.28
CA PRO A 30 12.04 4.63 -13.27
C PRO A 30 12.13 3.14 -13.64
N ARG A 31 12.28 2.27 -12.64
CA ARG A 31 12.35 0.82 -12.86
C ARG A 31 10.99 0.22 -13.23
N ASP A 32 9.94 0.73 -12.59
CA ASP A 32 8.56 0.28 -12.75
C ASP A 32 7.69 1.45 -13.20
N LYS A 33 6.55 1.18 -13.85
CA LYS A 33 5.55 2.21 -14.13
C LYS A 33 4.87 2.69 -12.85
N PHE A 34 4.42 3.95 -12.85
CA PHE A 34 3.54 4.45 -11.80
C PHE A 34 2.17 3.79 -11.89
N THR A 35 1.71 3.28 -10.76
CA THR A 35 0.44 2.58 -10.57
C THR A 35 -0.38 3.32 -9.52
N ASN A 36 -1.70 3.41 -9.69
CA ASN A 36 -2.58 3.98 -8.66
C ASN A 36 -3.20 2.87 -7.81
N GLU A 37 -2.39 1.91 -7.37
CA GLU A 37 -2.87 0.72 -6.67
C GLU A 37 -2.08 0.53 -5.39
N PHE A 38 -2.81 0.37 -4.29
CA PHE A 38 -2.25 0.33 -2.96
C PHE A 38 -2.91 -0.78 -2.15
N ILE A 39 -2.16 -1.32 -1.18
CA ILE A 39 -2.70 -2.18 -0.13
C ILE A 39 -2.61 -1.46 1.20
N ILE A 40 -3.61 -1.66 2.06
CA ILE A 40 -3.60 -1.13 3.42
C ILE A 40 -3.01 -2.17 4.36
N VAL A 41 -1.93 -1.79 5.04
CA VAL A 41 -1.21 -2.64 6.00
C VAL A 41 -1.43 -2.21 7.44
N GLY A 42 -1.97 -1.02 7.67
CA GLY A 42 -2.26 -0.53 9.02
C GLY A 42 -3.14 0.71 9.00
N GLU A 43 -3.55 1.11 10.19
CA GLU A 43 -4.49 2.20 10.40
C GLU A 43 -4.03 3.06 11.59
N GLU A 44 -4.15 4.36 11.42
CA GLU A 44 -4.03 5.39 12.46
C GLU A 44 -5.35 6.20 12.47
N ASP A 45 -5.52 7.17 13.36
CA ASP A 45 -6.80 7.88 13.57
C ASP A 45 -7.46 8.36 12.26
N GLU A 46 -6.79 9.25 11.52
CA GLU A 46 -7.31 9.81 10.25
C GLU A 46 -6.59 9.30 9.01
N ASN A 47 -5.59 8.43 9.18
CA ASN A 47 -4.71 7.97 8.10
C ASN A 47 -4.68 6.44 7.99
N TYR A 48 -4.41 5.95 6.78
CA TYR A 48 -3.98 4.59 6.56
C TYR A 48 -2.48 4.53 6.32
N LYS A 49 -1.89 3.40 6.73
CA LYS A 49 -0.56 2.95 6.32
C LYS A 49 -0.72 2.11 5.06
N ALA A 50 -0.23 2.62 3.94
CA ALA A 50 -0.43 2.02 2.63
C ALA A 50 0.88 1.72 1.91
N LEU A 51 0.92 0.63 1.17
CA LEU A 51 2.02 0.30 0.27
C LEU A 51 1.54 0.35 -1.17
N GLN A 52 2.29 1.05 -2.01
CA GLN A 52 2.02 1.11 -3.44
C GLN A 52 2.46 -0.21 -4.08
N LEU A 53 1.56 -0.83 -4.86
CA LEU A 53 1.87 -1.97 -5.69
C LEU A 53 2.58 -1.50 -6.96
N ASN A 54 3.43 -2.31 -7.56
CA ASN A 54 3.97 -2.06 -8.90
C ASN A 54 3.60 -3.21 -9.85
N GLU A 55 4.08 -3.16 -11.09
CA GLU A 55 3.83 -4.21 -12.10
C GLU A 55 4.37 -5.59 -11.67
N THR A 56 5.32 -5.64 -10.73
CA THR A 56 5.92 -6.87 -10.20
C THR A 56 5.33 -7.32 -8.87
N GLY A 57 4.38 -6.56 -8.31
CA GLY A 57 3.73 -6.83 -7.02
C GLY A 57 4.16 -5.86 -5.92
N LEU A 58 4.62 -6.40 -4.79
CA LEU A 58 4.97 -5.62 -3.60
C LEU A 58 6.49 -5.50 -3.47
N ASN A 59 6.99 -4.27 -3.45
CA ASN A 59 8.41 -4.02 -3.17
C ASN A 59 8.70 -4.13 -1.67
N LEU A 60 9.52 -5.12 -1.33
CA LEU A 60 9.96 -5.41 0.02
C LEU A 60 11.40 -4.93 0.21
N ILE A 61 11.66 -4.09 1.22
CA ILE A 61 12.97 -3.45 1.44
C ILE A 61 13.66 -4.09 2.65
N GLY A 62 14.83 -4.72 2.42
CA GLY A 62 15.67 -5.29 3.48
C GLY A 62 14.88 -6.20 4.43
N ASP A 63 15.15 -6.09 5.73
CA ASP A 63 14.45 -6.80 6.81
C ASP A 63 13.41 -5.91 7.54
N PHE A 64 13.00 -4.81 6.91
CA PHE A 64 12.01 -3.92 7.51
C PHE A 64 10.62 -4.53 7.48
N LYS A 65 9.85 -4.30 8.55
CA LYS A 65 8.42 -4.65 8.58
C LYS A 65 7.64 -3.74 7.65
N LEU A 66 6.49 -4.22 7.18
CA LEU A 66 5.68 -3.52 6.17
C LEU A 66 5.20 -2.14 6.61
N ASP A 67 4.82 -1.99 7.88
CA ASP A 67 4.33 -0.74 8.43
C ASP A 67 5.40 0.35 8.50
N PHE A 68 6.68 -0.01 8.65
CA PHE A 68 7.80 0.94 8.63
C PHE A 68 8.09 1.50 7.24
N ILE A 69 7.86 0.72 6.18
CA ILE A 69 8.10 1.13 4.79
C ILE A 69 6.84 1.68 4.12
N SER A 70 5.73 1.78 4.86
CA SER A 70 4.45 2.26 4.37
C SER A 70 4.36 3.79 4.29
N LEU A 71 3.53 4.26 3.38
CA LEU A 71 3.12 5.65 3.28
C LEU A 71 1.94 5.91 4.21
N THR A 72 2.01 7.00 4.98
CA THR A 72 0.87 7.51 5.75
C THR A 72 0.04 8.43 4.85
N ILE A 73 -1.19 8.01 4.55
CA ILE A 73 -2.09 8.71 3.62
C ILE A 73 -3.48 8.91 4.26
N PRO A 74 -4.11 10.10 4.14
CA PRO A 74 -5.45 10.34 4.67
C PRO A 74 -6.48 9.33 4.15
N LYS A 75 -7.31 8.79 5.05
CA LYS A 75 -8.33 7.78 4.69
C LYS A 75 -9.26 8.26 3.57
N LYS A 76 -9.61 9.55 3.60
CA LYS A 76 -10.50 10.21 2.64
C LYS A 76 -9.94 10.26 1.20
N ASP A 77 -8.64 10.10 1.03
CA ASP A 77 -8.00 10.15 -0.29
C ASP A 77 -8.13 8.81 -1.02
N PHE A 78 -8.50 7.73 -0.32
CA PHE A 78 -8.69 6.42 -0.91
C PHE A 78 -10.13 6.19 -1.36
N TRP A 79 -10.25 5.43 -2.44
CA TRP A 79 -11.49 4.80 -2.86
C TRP A 79 -11.22 3.35 -3.21
N TRP A 80 -12.25 2.51 -3.06
CA TRP A 80 -12.18 1.09 -3.37
C TRP A 80 -13.35 0.72 -4.27
N ASP A 81 -13.05 -0.02 -5.34
CA ASP A 81 -14.06 -0.44 -6.32
C ASP A 81 -14.94 -1.61 -5.86
N GLY A 82 -14.65 -2.19 -4.68
CA GLY A 82 -15.41 -3.29 -4.10
C GLY A 82 -15.00 -4.67 -4.61
N THR A 83 -14.12 -4.76 -5.61
CA THR A 83 -13.91 -6.00 -6.38
C THR A 83 -12.46 -6.45 -6.44
N LEU A 84 -11.50 -5.52 -6.38
CA LEU A 84 -10.10 -5.86 -6.58
C LEU A 84 -9.44 -6.30 -5.27
N TYR A 85 -8.90 -7.52 -5.30
CA TYR A 85 -8.14 -8.13 -4.21
C TYR A 85 -6.88 -8.80 -4.76
N THR A 86 -5.88 -8.93 -3.90
CA THR A 86 -4.63 -9.63 -4.20
C THR A 86 -4.15 -10.44 -3.00
N VAL A 87 -3.33 -11.46 -3.26
CA VAL A 87 -2.76 -12.33 -2.24
C VAL A 87 -1.25 -12.26 -2.35
N PHE A 88 -0.59 -11.95 -1.24
CA PHE A 88 0.88 -11.94 -1.17
C PHE A 88 1.39 -12.96 -0.18
N ASP A 89 2.42 -13.70 -0.56
CA ASP A 89 3.22 -14.49 0.36
C ASP A 89 4.28 -13.59 1.01
N ILE A 90 4.04 -13.18 2.25
CA ILE A 90 4.91 -12.27 2.99
C ILE A 90 5.75 -13.05 4.01
N PRO A 91 7.09 -12.93 3.99
CA PRO A 91 7.94 -13.58 4.98
C PRO A 91 7.58 -13.18 6.42
N LYS A 92 7.57 -14.15 7.34
CA LYS A 92 7.04 -13.97 8.71
C LYS A 92 7.86 -12.95 9.50
N GLU A 93 9.16 -12.88 9.26
CA GLU A 93 10.10 -11.93 9.86
C GLU A 93 9.74 -10.46 9.55
N ARG A 94 8.97 -10.21 8.49
CA ARG A 94 8.47 -8.88 8.12
C ARG A 94 7.13 -8.53 8.75
N LEU A 95 6.59 -9.44 9.56
CA LEU A 95 5.29 -9.34 10.19
C LEU A 95 5.45 -9.42 11.72
N ASN A 96 4.61 -8.71 12.46
CA ASN A 96 4.33 -9.01 13.86
C ASN A 96 2.85 -9.33 14.03
N VAL A 97 2.47 -9.86 15.19
CA VAL A 97 1.09 -10.28 15.47
C VAL A 97 0.13 -9.10 15.28
N ASP A 98 0.45 -7.93 15.82
CA ASP A 98 -0.38 -6.74 15.69
C ASP A 98 -0.60 -6.31 14.22
N LEU A 99 0.43 -6.42 13.39
CA LEU A 99 0.35 -6.10 11.96
C LEU A 99 -0.53 -7.12 11.21
N ILE A 100 -0.39 -8.40 11.54
CA ILE A 100 -1.22 -9.46 10.96
C ILE A 100 -2.69 -9.22 11.30
N ASP A 101 -3.00 -8.94 12.57
CA ASP A 101 -4.36 -8.70 13.04
C ASP A 101 -4.98 -7.47 12.38
N ASN A 102 -4.18 -6.40 12.22
CA ASN A 102 -4.60 -5.21 11.48
C ASN A 102 -4.90 -5.51 10.01
N ILE A 103 -4.02 -6.23 9.33
CA ILE A 103 -4.22 -6.62 7.93
C ILE A 103 -5.48 -7.46 7.80
N ILE A 104 -5.69 -8.45 8.65
CA ILE A 104 -6.89 -9.29 8.60
C ILE A 104 -8.13 -8.43 8.82
N ARG A 105 -8.17 -7.59 9.86
CA ARG A 105 -9.31 -6.72 10.17
C ARG A 105 -9.66 -5.77 9.03
N LEU A 106 -8.66 -5.14 8.40
CA LEU A 106 -8.85 -4.14 7.35
C LEU A 106 -9.32 -4.76 6.02
N ASN A 107 -9.03 -6.04 5.81
CA ASN A 107 -9.30 -6.75 4.56
C ASN A 107 -10.43 -7.79 4.69
N SER A 108 -11.05 -7.92 5.87
CA SER A 108 -12.26 -8.71 6.13
C SER A 108 -13.53 -7.96 5.72
#